data_AF-A0A7K1Z4T2-F1
#
_entry.id   AF-A0A7K1Z4T2-F1
#
_cell.length_a   1.000
_cell.length_b   1.000
_cell.length_c   1.000
_cell.angle_alpha   90.00
_cell.angle_beta   90.00
_cell.angle_gamma   90.00
#
_symmetry.space_group_name_H-M   'P 1'
#
loop_
_entity.id
_entity.type
_entity.pdbx_description
1 polymer ?
#
loop_
_entity_poly.entity_id
_entity_poly.type
_entity_poly.pdbx_seq_one_letter_code
_entity_poly.pdbx_strand_id
1 'polypeptide(L)'
;MVFAEIKPKDEQFKEWLAKNKEDLIFRQDEQIEFVRRVITEGYGGILTGVDLNRIGGDPFLIASALEDPKYRTVVTEEVSKPNAQGVNRKIPDICKDLQVECINILKFSKTLNFNTNWREEIPELELMRYSGPDSPTTSLFNDPSSDN
;
A
#
# COMPACT_ATOMS: atom_id res chain seq x y z
N MET A 1 -9.76 13.38 -3.74
CA MET A 1 -9.32 13.15 -2.34
C MET A 1 -7.81 12.91 -2.23
N VAL A 2 -7.24 11.93 -2.96
CA VAL A 2 -5.79 11.61 -2.89
C VAL A 2 -4.90 12.85 -3.11
N PHE A 3 -5.21 13.66 -4.13
CA PHE A 3 -4.46 14.91 -4.37
C PHE A 3 -4.35 15.85 -3.15
N ALA A 4 -5.39 15.95 -2.32
CA ALA A 4 -5.43 16.88 -1.19
C ALA A 4 -4.54 16.44 -0.01
N GLU A 5 -4.15 15.17 0.04
CA GLU A 5 -3.30 14.60 1.09
C GLU A 5 -1.80 14.65 0.73
N ILE A 6 -1.47 14.88 -0.55
CA ILE A 6 -0.08 14.89 -1.01
C ILE A 6 0.57 16.23 -0.63
N LYS A 7 1.65 16.14 0.14
CA LYS A 7 2.51 17.29 0.45
C LYS A 7 3.68 17.34 -0.54
N PRO A 8 3.77 18.37 -1.40
CA PRO A 8 4.87 18.47 -2.33
C PRO A 8 6.20 18.66 -1.59
N LYS A 9 7.23 17.97 -2.06
CA LYS A 9 8.60 17.97 -1.51
C LYS A 9 9.50 19.00 -2.18
N ASP A 10 9.20 19.37 -3.43
CA ASP A 10 9.92 20.34 -4.24
C ASP A 10 8.99 20.94 -5.31
N GLU A 11 9.44 21.99 -6.00
CA GLU A 11 8.63 22.66 -7.03
C GLU A 11 8.41 21.79 -8.28
N GLN A 12 9.37 20.95 -8.67
CA GLN A 12 9.21 20.03 -9.80
C GLN A 12 8.07 19.03 -9.55
N PHE A 13 8.01 18.47 -8.34
CA PHE A 13 6.97 17.54 -7.93
C PHE A 13 5.62 18.25 -7.80
N LYS A 14 5.60 19.50 -7.33
CA LYS A 14 4.38 20.32 -7.28
C LYS A 14 3.82 20.62 -8.66
N GLU A 15 4.68 20.97 -9.63
CA GLU A 15 4.28 21.15 -11.02
C GLU A 15 3.73 19.85 -11.62
N TRP A 16 4.40 18.73 -11.36
CA TRP A 16 3.92 17.40 -11.78
C TRP A 16 2.56 17.08 -11.18
N LEU A 17 2.35 17.32 -9.88
CA LEU A 17 1.06 17.14 -9.23
C LEU A 17 -0.02 18.00 -9.89
N ALA A 18 0.24 19.29 -10.11
CA ALA A 18 -0.71 20.20 -10.72
C ALA A 18 -1.13 19.75 -12.13
N LYS A 19 -0.16 19.25 -12.92
CA LYS A 19 -0.41 18.75 -14.28
C LYS A 19 -1.25 17.46 -14.30
N ASN A 20 -1.07 16.58 -13.30
CA ASN A 20 -1.76 15.28 -13.24
C ASN A 20 -2.91 15.27 -12.22
N LYS A 21 -3.41 16.45 -11.83
CA LYS A 21 -4.40 16.60 -10.76
C LYS A 21 -5.65 15.76 -11.00
N GLU A 22 -6.16 15.75 -12.23
CA GLU A 22 -7.39 15.03 -12.57
C GLU A 22 -7.23 13.50 -12.44
N ASP A 23 -6.05 12.96 -12.73
CA ASP A 23 -5.74 11.53 -12.54
C ASP A 23 -5.56 11.17 -11.05
N LEU A 24 -5.26 12.17 -10.22
CA LEU A 24 -5.09 12.04 -8.77
C LEU A 24 -6.36 12.39 -8.00
N ILE A 25 -7.41 12.84 -8.68
CA ILE A 25 -8.73 13.05 -8.09
C ILE A 25 -9.56 11.80 -8.30
N PHE A 26 -9.67 11.05 -7.23
CA PHE A 26 -10.68 10.02 -7.12
C PHE A 26 -12.09 10.64 -7.18
N ARG A 27 -12.94 10.21 -8.13
CA ARG A 27 -14.31 10.73 -8.31
C ARG A 27 -15.22 10.15 -7.24
N GLN A 28 -15.70 11.01 -6.34
CA GLN A 28 -16.36 10.61 -5.09
C GLN A 28 -17.88 10.37 -5.21
N ASP A 29 -18.53 10.96 -6.22
CA ASP A 29 -19.99 11.06 -6.26
C ASP A 29 -20.69 9.70 -6.41
N GLU A 30 -20.01 8.70 -6.95
CA GLU A 30 -20.54 7.35 -7.19
C GLU A 30 -20.40 6.42 -5.96
N GLN A 31 -19.66 6.82 -4.92
CA GLN A 31 -19.29 5.93 -3.80
C GLN A 31 -19.90 6.29 -2.44
N ILE A 32 -20.82 7.25 -2.37
CA ILE A 32 -21.29 7.77 -1.08
C ILE A 32 -21.88 6.68 -0.17
N GLU A 33 -22.55 5.68 -0.74
CA GLU A 33 -23.12 4.55 0.01
C GLU A 33 -22.03 3.62 0.56
N PHE A 34 -20.97 3.36 -0.21
CA PHE A 34 -19.82 2.58 0.26
C PHE A 34 -19.05 3.33 1.35
N VAL A 35 -18.84 4.64 1.20
CA VAL A 35 -18.18 5.47 2.22
C VAL A 35 -18.99 5.47 3.51
N ARG A 36 -20.31 5.66 3.43
CA ARG A 36 -21.21 5.56 4.59
C ARG A 36 -21.07 4.21 5.27
N ARG A 37 -21.10 3.12 4.51
CA ARG A 37 -20.92 1.77 5.03
C ARG A 37 -19.60 1.60 5.77
N VAL A 38 -18.49 2.08 5.21
CA VAL A 38 -17.17 2.03 5.89
C VAL A 38 -17.18 2.82 7.19
N ILE A 39 -17.82 3.99 7.22
CA ILE A 39 -17.92 4.81 8.43
C ILE A 39 -18.77 4.10 9.49
N THR A 40 -19.95 3.59 9.13
CA THR A 40 -20.92 3.03 10.08
C THR A 40 -20.60 1.62 10.54
N GLU A 41 -20.19 0.74 9.62
CA GLU A 41 -19.88 -0.67 9.92
C GLU A 41 -18.39 -0.87 10.23
N GLY A 42 -17.52 -0.10 9.57
CA GLY A 42 -16.07 -0.16 9.77
C GLY A 42 -15.64 0.60 11.02
N TYR A 43 -15.73 1.93 11.04
CA TYR A 43 -15.29 2.70 12.21
C TYR A 43 -16.24 2.55 13.41
N GLY A 44 -17.55 2.49 13.13
CA GLY A 44 -18.58 2.24 14.13
C GLY A 44 -18.76 3.36 15.16
N GLY A 45 -19.82 3.22 15.96
CA GLY A 45 -20.12 4.16 17.05
C GLY A 45 -20.60 5.54 16.59
N ILE A 46 -20.67 6.47 17.55
CA ILE A 46 -21.03 7.88 17.29
C ILE A 46 -19.74 8.65 17.01
N LEU A 47 -19.51 9.00 15.75
CA LEU A 47 -18.34 9.78 15.32
C LEU A 47 -18.68 11.27 15.28
N THR A 48 -17.82 12.09 15.86
CA THR A 48 -17.92 13.56 15.77
C THR A 48 -17.27 14.07 14.49
N GLY A 49 -17.51 15.34 14.13
CA GLY A 49 -16.79 15.97 13.03
C GLY A 49 -15.27 15.98 13.23
N VAL A 50 -14.79 16.00 14.47
CA VAL A 50 -13.36 15.88 14.79
C VAL A 50 -12.85 14.47 14.50
N ASP A 51 -13.65 13.45 14.80
CA ASP A 51 -13.30 12.05 14.49
C ASP A 51 -13.24 11.83 12.99
N LEU A 52 -14.21 12.35 12.23
CA LEU A 52 -14.20 12.27 10.76
C LEU A 52 -12.95 12.93 10.15
N ASN A 53 -12.54 14.08 10.66
CA ASN A 53 -11.30 14.74 10.22
C ASN A 53 -10.05 13.92 10.55
N ARG A 54 -10.04 13.18 11.67
CA ARG A 54 -8.92 12.32 12.06
C ARG A 54 -8.86 11.03 11.27
N ILE A 55 -10.03 10.48 10.92
CA ILE A 55 -10.17 9.33 10.03
C ILE A 55 -9.65 9.66 8.63
N GLY A 56 -9.86 10.90 8.16
CA GLY A 56 -9.27 11.38 6.91
C GLY A 56 -9.77 10.62 5.68
N GLY A 57 -8.85 10.27 4.77
CA GLY A 57 -9.18 9.61 3.50
C GLY A 57 -9.44 8.11 3.57
N ASP A 58 -9.14 7.44 4.68
CA ASP A 58 -9.27 5.98 4.81
C ASP A 58 -10.65 5.43 4.39
N PRO A 59 -11.80 6.06 4.73
CA PRO A 59 -13.10 5.55 4.34
C PRO A 59 -13.30 5.48 2.84
N PHE A 60 -12.74 6.45 2.10
CA PHE A 60 -12.83 6.47 0.65
C PHE A 60 -11.87 5.47 0.01
N LEU A 61 -10.68 5.27 0.58
CA LEU A 61 -9.76 4.21 0.14
C LEU A 61 -10.44 2.84 0.23
N ILE A 62 -11.03 2.52 1.39
CA ILE A 62 -11.69 1.23 1.62
C ILE A 62 -12.96 1.12 0.78
N ALA A 63 -13.75 2.21 0.68
CA ALA A 63 -14.95 2.24 -0.17
C ALA A 63 -14.62 1.93 -1.63
N SER A 64 -13.48 2.41 -2.14
CA SER A 64 -13.05 2.10 -3.50
C SER A 64 -12.85 0.61 -3.72
N ALA A 65 -12.29 -0.12 -2.76
CA ALA A 65 -12.15 -1.56 -2.87
C ALA A 65 -13.48 -2.29 -2.62
N LEU A 66 -14.32 -1.77 -1.73
CA LEU A 66 -15.63 -2.33 -1.41
C LEU A 66 -16.64 -2.23 -2.56
N GLU A 67 -16.50 -1.23 -3.43
CA GLU A 67 -17.31 -1.09 -4.64
C GLU A 67 -17.09 -2.26 -5.62
N ASP A 68 -15.86 -2.76 -5.73
CA ASP A 68 -15.50 -3.86 -6.61
C ASP A 68 -14.48 -4.81 -5.94
N PRO A 69 -14.91 -5.58 -4.93
CA PRO A 69 -14.02 -6.37 -4.08
C PRO A 69 -13.39 -7.55 -4.82
N LYS A 70 -13.88 -7.86 -6.02
CA LYS A 70 -13.33 -8.92 -6.86
C LYS A 70 -12.08 -8.47 -7.62
N TYR A 71 -12.01 -7.20 -8.00
CA TYR A 71 -10.93 -6.66 -8.84
C TYR A 71 -10.08 -5.61 -8.14
N ARG A 72 -10.40 -5.24 -6.91
CA ARG A 72 -9.67 -4.23 -6.13
C ARG A 72 -9.21 -4.80 -4.80
N THR A 73 -8.02 -4.39 -4.40
CA THR A 73 -7.39 -4.80 -3.14
C THR A 73 -6.80 -3.57 -2.46
N VAL A 74 -7.01 -3.47 -1.15
CA VAL A 74 -6.36 -2.43 -0.34
C VAL A 74 -4.94 -2.86 -0.02
N VAL A 75 -3.96 -1.99 -0.32
CA VAL A 75 -2.56 -2.19 0.09
C VAL A 75 -2.23 -1.22 1.21
N THR A 76 -1.78 -1.71 2.36
CA THR A 76 -1.42 -0.88 3.51
C THR A 76 -0.27 -1.48 4.31
N GLU A 77 0.55 -0.61 4.91
CA GLU A 77 1.61 -0.97 5.86
C GLU A 77 1.16 -0.83 7.33
N GLU A 78 -0.12 -0.51 7.57
CA GLU A 78 -0.64 -0.52 8.93
C GLU A 78 -0.59 -1.91 9.55
N VAL A 79 -0.19 -1.97 10.82
CA VAL A 79 -0.25 -3.19 11.61
C VAL A 79 -1.64 -3.31 12.22
N SER A 80 -2.27 -4.47 12.01
CA SER A 80 -3.57 -4.83 12.62
C SER A 80 -3.56 -4.59 14.14
N LYS A 81 -4.65 -4.03 14.65
CA LYS A 81 -4.89 -3.79 16.07
C LYS A 81 -6.38 -4.08 16.37
N PRO A 82 -6.78 -5.36 16.46
CA PRO A 82 -8.19 -5.77 16.47
C PRO A 82 -9.02 -5.19 17.64
N ASN A 83 -8.36 -4.85 18.75
CA ASN A 83 -9.00 -4.29 19.93
C ASN A 83 -9.17 -2.76 19.85
N ALA A 84 -8.62 -2.10 18.83
CA ALA A 84 -8.83 -0.67 18.65
C ALA A 84 -10.27 -0.37 18.21
N GLN A 85 -10.79 0.78 18.63
CA GLN A 85 -12.19 1.17 18.44
C GLN A 85 -12.28 2.60 17.88
N GLY A 86 -13.37 2.90 17.18
CA GLY A 86 -13.64 4.20 16.57
C GLY A 86 -12.49 4.71 15.70
N VAL A 87 -12.13 5.98 15.85
CA VAL A 87 -11.02 6.66 15.14
C VAL A 87 -9.66 5.94 15.22
N ASN A 88 -9.44 5.05 16.21
CA ASN A 88 -8.18 4.32 16.36
C ASN A 88 -8.14 2.98 15.62
N ARG A 89 -9.26 2.55 15.01
CA ARG A 89 -9.31 1.33 14.21
C ARG A 89 -8.30 1.40 13.07
N LYS A 90 -7.77 0.23 12.70
CA LYS A 90 -6.77 0.08 11.65
C LYS A 90 -7.40 -0.45 10.37
N ILE A 91 -6.88 0.00 9.23
CA ILE A 91 -7.36 -0.36 7.90
C ILE A 91 -7.47 -1.89 7.73
N PRO A 92 -6.46 -2.72 8.11
CA PRO A 92 -6.58 -4.18 7.97
C PRO A 92 -7.75 -4.79 8.74
N ASP A 93 -8.07 -4.24 9.92
CA ASP A 93 -9.16 -4.75 10.75
C ASP A 93 -10.52 -4.36 10.16
N ILE A 94 -10.63 -3.13 9.64
CA ILE A 94 -11.85 -2.66 8.98
C ILE A 94 -12.08 -3.45 7.68
N CYS A 95 -11.04 -3.63 6.85
CA CYS A 95 -11.13 -4.41 5.63
C CYS A 95 -11.55 -5.87 5.93
N LYS A 96 -11.02 -6.46 7.01
CA LYS A 96 -11.40 -7.81 7.44
C LYS A 96 -12.90 -7.90 7.78
N ASP A 97 -13.42 -6.95 8.55
CA ASP A 97 -14.83 -6.94 8.94
C ASP A 97 -15.77 -6.72 7.74
N LEU A 98 -15.35 -5.88 6.79
CA LEU A 98 -16.11 -5.58 5.57
C LEU A 98 -15.86 -6.57 4.43
N GLN A 99 -15.08 -7.62 4.66
CA GLN A 99 -14.73 -8.65 3.67
C GLN A 99 -14.05 -8.08 2.40
N VAL A 100 -13.21 -7.06 2.58
CA VAL A 100 -12.38 -6.46 1.54
C VAL A 100 -10.97 -7.07 1.61
N GLU A 101 -10.41 -7.49 0.48
CA GLU A 101 -9.04 -7.99 0.49
C GLU A 101 -8.06 -6.86 0.83
N CYS A 102 -7.18 -7.14 1.80
CA CYS A 102 -6.18 -6.22 2.29
C CYS A 102 -4.84 -6.94 2.42
N ILE A 103 -3.79 -6.35 1.86
CA ILE A 103 -2.44 -6.93 1.81
C ILE A 103 -1.38 -5.86 2.14
N ASN A 104 -0.17 -6.30 2.45
CA ASN A 104 0.99 -5.41 2.60
C ASN A 104 1.77 -5.28 1.29
N ILE A 105 2.72 -4.35 1.25
CA ILE A 105 3.54 -4.06 0.08
C ILE A 105 4.33 -5.29 -0.39
N LEU A 106 4.83 -6.11 0.55
CA LEU A 106 5.59 -7.31 0.20
C LEU A 106 4.73 -8.34 -0.53
N LYS A 107 3.49 -8.58 -0.07
CA LYS A 107 2.54 -9.45 -0.76
C LYS A 107 2.12 -8.83 -2.09
N PHE A 108 1.86 -7.53 -2.14
CA PHE A 108 1.54 -6.82 -3.39
C PHE A 108 2.64 -6.98 -4.46
N SER A 109 3.90 -6.69 -4.11
CA SER A 109 5.03 -6.84 -5.02
C SER A 109 5.20 -8.27 -5.52
N LYS A 110 4.99 -9.27 -4.63
CA LYS A 110 5.01 -10.69 -5.01
C LYS A 110 3.86 -11.06 -5.94
N THR A 111 2.64 -10.60 -5.66
CA THR A 111 1.46 -10.87 -6.49
C THR A 111 1.60 -10.31 -7.90
N LEU A 112 2.21 -9.13 -8.05
CA LEU A 112 2.48 -8.52 -9.35
C LEU A 112 3.74 -9.08 -10.05
N ASN A 113 4.48 -9.98 -9.40
CA ASN A 113 5.80 -10.42 -9.84
C ASN A 113 6.71 -9.23 -10.20
N PHE A 114 6.69 -8.19 -9.36
CA PHE A 114 7.41 -6.95 -9.64
C PHE A 114 8.92 -7.18 -9.60
N ASN A 115 9.59 -6.90 -10.72
CA ASN A 115 11.04 -6.93 -10.86
C ASN A 115 11.48 -5.69 -11.64
N THR A 116 12.60 -5.09 -11.24
CA THR A 116 13.19 -3.93 -11.90
C THR A 116 14.31 -4.30 -12.89
N ASN A 117 14.65 -5.59 -13.03
CA ASN A 117 15.74 -6.16 -13.84
C ASN A 117 17.08 -5.41 -13.72
N TRP A 118 17.32 -4.74 -12.60
CA TRP A 118 18.40 -3.76 -12.43
C TRP A 118 19.83 -4.34 -12.49
N ARG A 119 19.98 -5.67 -12.53
CA ARG A 119 21.26 -6.38 -12.65
C ARG A 119 21.49 -7.08 -13.98
N GLU A 120 20.54 -7.05 -14.92
CA GLU A 120 20.72 -7.71 -16.22
C GLU A 120 21.67 -6.95 -17.16
N GLU A 121 22.13 -5.75 -16.77
CA GLU A 121 23.15 -4.95 -17.46
C GLU A 121 24.47 -4.85 -16.66
N ILE A 122 25.02 -5.98 -16.20
CA ILE A 122 26.47 -6.01 -15.94
C ILE A 122 27.12 -6.57 -17.20
N PRO A 123 27.79 -5.75 -18.03
CA PRO A 123 28.55 -6.26 -19.17
C PRO A 123 29.51 -7.34 -18.67
N GLU A 124 29.64 -8.45 -19.40
CA GLU A 124 30.53 -9.58 -19.06
C GLU A 124 31.98 -9.13 -18.74
N LEU A 125 32.39 -7.98 -19.28
CA LEU A 125 33.66 -7.31 -19.01
C LEU A 125 33.85 -6.83 -17.55
N GLU A 126 32.78 -6.58 -16.81
CA GLU A 126 32.84 -6.12 -15.41
C GLU A 126 32.87 -7.31 -14.43
N LEU A 127 32.28 -8.45 -14.80
CA LEU A 127 32.44 -9.73 -14.08
C LEU A 127 33.89 -10.23 -14.12
N MET A 128 34.61 -9.99 -15.22
CA MET A 128 36.04 -10.32 -15.33
C MET A 128 36.95 -9.41 -14.47
N ARG A 129 36.50 -8.20 -14.10
CA ARG A 129 37.27 -7.29 -13.22
C ARG A 129 37.12 -7.64 -11.73
N TYR A 130 36.07 -8.37 -11.35
CA TYR A 130 35.83 -8.80 -9.97
C TYR A 130 36.51 -10.12 -9.58
N SER A 131 37.27 -10.74 -10.49
CA SER A 131 38.05 -11.96 -10.24
C SER A 131 39.45 -11.70 -9.65
N GLY A 132 39.62 -10.59 -8.94
CA GLY A 132 40.84 -10.32 -8.16
C GLY A 132 40.84 -11.11 -6.84
N PRO A 133 42.02 -11.34 -6.21
CA PRO A 133 42.20 -12.28 -5.10
C PRO A 133 41.38 -12.01 -3.82
N ASP A 134 40.70 -10.86 -3.74
CA ASP A 134 39.85 -10.46 -2.61
C ASP A 134 38.35 -10.64 -2.89
N SER A 135 37.97 -11.56 -3.79
CA SER A 135 36.56 -11.96 -3.92
C SER A 135 36.05 -12.49 -2.57
N PRO A 136 34.96 -11.96 -1.99
CA PRO A 136 34.28 -12.63 -0.90
C PRO A 136 33.77 -13.94 -1.47
N THR A 137 34.37 -15.05 -1.02
CA THR A 137 33.98 -16.39 -1.42
C THR A 137 32.50 -16.53 -1.20
N THR A 138 31.78 -16.84 -2.28
CA THR A 138 30.37 -17.24 -2.32
C THR A 138 30.19 -18.45 -1.41
N SER A 139 30.05 -18.22 -0.11
CA SER A 139 29.92 -19.25 0.93
C SER A 139 29.13 -18.72 2.11
N LEU A 140 28.01 -18.04 1.84
CA LEU A 140 27.06 -17.66 2.88
C LEU A 140 25.62 -17.95 2.48
N PHE A 141 25.35 -19.07 1.82
CA PHE A 141 24.04 -19.72 1.84
C PHE A 141 24.24 -21.23 1.63
N ASN A 142 24.79 -21.90 2.66
CA ASN A 142 24.53 -23.32 2.84
C ASN A 142 23.19 -23.43 3.59
N ASP A 143 22.20 -24.02 2.91
CA ASP A 143 21.01 -24.59 3.53
C ASP A 143 21.40 -25.55 4.65
N PRO A 144 20.80 -25.46 5.85
CA PRO A 144 20.80 -26.57 6.77
C PRO A 144 19.59 -27.47 6.50
N SER A 145 19.91 -28.62 5.89
CA SER A 145 19.38 -29.94 6.24
C SER A 145 17.97 -30.32 5.75
N SER A 146 17.93 -30.99 4.59
CA SER A 146 17.20 -32.24 4.44
C SER A 146 18.11 -33.39 4.91
N ASP A 147 17.70 -34.09 5.97
CA ASP A 147 17.69 -35.56 6.11
C ASP A 147 17.82 -36.00 7.58
N ASN A 148 16.67 -36.39 8.15
CA ASN A 148 16.44 -37.74 8.66
C ASN A 148 14.94 -38.00 8.84
#